data_AF-A0A0N0BLA7-F1
#
_entry.id   AF-A0A0N0BLA7-F1
#
_cell.length_a   1.000
_cell.length_b   1.000
_cell.length_c   1.000
_cell.angle_alpha   90.00
_cell.angle_beta   90.00
_cell.angle_gamma   90.00
#
_symmetry.space_group_name_H-M   'P 1'
#
loop_
_entity.id
_entity.type
_entity.pdbx_description
1 polymer ?
#
loop_
_entity_poly.entity_id
_entity_poly.type
_entity_poly.pdbx_seq_one_letter_code
_entity_poly.pdbx_strand_id
1 'polypeptide(L)' 'MGAATLVGGDIRHQTRVLTTAVVVETRKGELEAALALGGVLLGLALLVTALLVILERE' A
#
# COMPACT_ATOMS: atom_id res chain seq x y z
N MET A 1 -10.43 -8.88 1.65
CA MET A 1 -9.12 -9.51 1.97
C MET A 1 -8.26 -9.34 0.73
N GLY A 2 -7.00 -8.89 0.87
CA GLY A 2 -6.15 -8.56 -0.29
C GLY A 2 -5.55 -9.82 -0.94
N ALA A 3 -5.18 -9.75 -2.22
CA ALA A 3 -4.56 -10.87 -2.94
C ALA A 3 -3.32 -11.43 -2.21
N ALA A 4 -2.57 -10.58 -1.51
CA ALA A 4 -1.40 -10.98 -0.71
C ALA A 4 -1.74 -11.84 0.52
N THR A 5 -2.90 -11.64 1.16
CA THR A 5 -3.34 -12.49 2.27
C THR A 5 -3.71 -13.91 1.83
N LEU A 6 -4.09 -14.10 0.57
CA LEU A 6 -4.50 -15.39 0.03
C LEU A 6 -3.30 -16.27 -0.38
N VAL A 7 -2.17 -15.66 -0.72
CA VAL A 7 -0.93 -16.36 -1.13
C VAL A 7 0.08 -16.57 0.03
N GLY A 8 -0.29 -16.16 1.25
CA GLY A 8 0.56 -16.31 2.44
C GLY A 8 1.57 -15.19 2.69
N GLY A 9 1.51 -14.09 1.92
CA GLY A 9 2.44 -12.95 2.01
C GLY A 9 2.16 -11.95 3.14
N ASP A 10 1.35 -12.29 4.15
CA ASP A 10 0.97 -11.36 5.25
C ASP A 10 1.91 -11.42 6.47
N ILE A 11 3.19 -11.74 6.30
CA ILE A 11 4.13 -11.82 7.43
C ILE A 11 4.57 -10.40 7.83
N ARG A 12 4.35 -10.03 9.10
CA ARG A 12 4.74 -8.72 9.66
C ARG A 12 6.24 -8.48 9.43
N HIS A 13 6.57 -7.34 8.81
CA HIS A 13 7.93 -6.85 8.54
C HIS A 13 8.80 -7.67 7.55
N GLN A 14 8.24 -8.65 6.84
CA GLN A 14 8.97 -9.37 5.78
C GLN A 14 8.34 -9.23 4.40
N THR A 15 7.05 -9.52 4.28
CA THR A 15 6.37 -9.61 2.97
C THR A 15 5.03 -8.88 2.95
N ARG A 16 4.61 -8.30 4.08
CA ARG A 16 3.35 -7.58 4.21
C ARG A 16 3.30 -6.39 3.26
N VAL A 17 2.52 -6.53 2.21
CA VAL A 17 2.24 -5.46 1.24
C VAL A 17 1.59 -4.29 1.97
N LEU A 18 2.02 -3.07 1.63
CA LEU A 18 1.53 -1.82 2.23
C LEU A 18 0.00 -1.75 2.27
N THR A 19 -0.69 -2.20 1.20
CA THR A 19 -2.15 -2.25 1.12
C THR A 19 -2.80 -3.13 2.20
N THR A 20 -2.12 -4.20 2.62
CA THR A 20 -2.61 -5.09 3.69
C THR A 20 -2.31 -4.55 5.07
N ALA A 21 -1.17 -3.85 5.24
CA ALA A 21 -0.85 -3.14 6.47
C ALA A 21 -1.90 -2.05 6.77
N VAL A 22 -2.30 -1.26 5.77
CA VAL A 22 -3.38 -0.25 5.89
C VAL A 22 -4.66 -0.90 6.43
N VAL A 23 -5.13 -1.99 5.81
CA VAL A 23 -6.36 -2.68 6.21
C VAL A 23 -6.27 -3.26 7.62
N VAL A 24 -5.12 -3.80 8.01
CA VAL A 24 -4.92 -4.36 9.36
C VAL A 24 -4.93 -3.26 10.42
N GLU A 25 -4.32 -2.11 10.15
CA GLU A 25 -4.31 -0.99 11.08
C GLU A 25 -5.69 -0.32 11.18
N THR A 26 -6.42 -0.19 10.06
CA THR A 26 -7.83 0.26 10.07
C THR A 26 -8.72 -0.67 10.90
N ARG A 27 -8.52 -2.00 10.81
CA ARG A 27 -9.30 -2.99 11.57
C ARG A 27 -8.99 -3.01 13.06
N LYS A 28 -7.81 -2.55 13.47
CA LYS A 28 -7.45 -2.40 14.89
C LYS A 28 -8.02 -1.13 15.52
N GLY A 29 -8.59 -0.22 14.72
CA GLY A 29 -9.06 1.10 15.18
C GLY A 29 -7.99 2.20 15.13
N GLU A 30 -6.77 1.89 14.70
CA GLU A 30 -5.63 2.80 14.60
C GLU A 30 -5.68 3.59 13.28
N LEU A 31 -6.64 4.54 13.22
CA LEU A 31 -6.94 5.28 11.99
C LEU A 31 -5.81 6.21 11.55
N GLU A 32 -5.06 6.80 12.49
CA GLU A 32 -3.91 7.67 12.18
C GLU A 32 -2.83 6.92 11.42
N ALA A 33 -2.43 5.75 11.91
CA ALA A 33 -1.43 4.91 11.24
C ALA A 33 -1.93 4.40 9.88
N ALA A 34 -3.22 4.04 9.78
CA ALA A 34 -3.81 3.63 8.51
C ALA A 34 -3.82 4.75 7.47
N LEU A 35 -4.14 5.98 7.86
CA LEU A 35 -4.14 7.15 6.98
C LEU A 35 -2.74 7.55 6.55
N ALA A 36 -1.76 7.51 7.47
CA ALA A 36 -0.36 7.76 7.14
C ALA A 36 0.16 6.77 6.09
N LEU A 37 -0.06 5.47 6.30
CA LEU A 37 0.33 4.42 5.34
C LEU A 37 -0.44 4.54 4.02
N GLY A 38 -1.73 4.90 4.07
CA GLY A 38 -2.55 5.15 2.89
C GLY A 38 -2.05 6.32 2.06
N GLY A 39 -1.67 7.43 2.70
CA GLY A 39 -1.10 8.60 2.04
C GLY A 39 0.24 8.30 1.35
N VAL A 40 1.13 7.56 2.01
CA VAL A 40 2.40 7.10 1.41
C VAL A 40 2.15 6.23 0.18
N LEU A 41 1.22 5.27 0.28
CA LEU A 41 0.86 4.41 -0.84
C LEU A 41 0.29 5.22 -2.02
N LEU A 42 -0.57 6.20 -1.74
CA LEU A 42 -1.17 7.07 -2.75
C LEU A 42 -0.10 7.92 -3.45
N GLY A 43 0.83 8.51 -2.69
CA GLY A 43 1.95 9.28 -3.21
C GLY A 43 2.85 8.45 -4.13
N LEU A 44 3.16 7.21 -3.73
CA LEU A 44 3.93 6.28 -4.56
C LEU A 44 3.19 5.89 -5.84
N ALA A 45 1.89 5.59 -5.74
CA ALA A 45 1.08 5.23 -6.91
C ALA A 45 1.01 6.38 -7.92
N LEU A 46 0.83 7.62 -7.45
CA LEU A 46 0.83 8.80 -8.28
C LEU A 46 2.20 9.08 -8.88
N LEU A 47 3.29 8.94 -8.11
CA LEU A 47 4.65 9.10 -8.59
C LEU A 47 5.00 8.10 -9.70
N VAL A 48 4.72 6.83 -9.49
CA VAL A 48 4.98 5.78 -10.48
C VAL A 48 4.12 6.01 -11.73
N THR A 49 2.83 6.32 -11.55
CA THR A 49 1.93 6.64 -12.67
C THR A 49 2.40 7.87 -13.44
N ALA A 50 2.80 8.94 -12.75
CA ALA A 50 3.27 10.17 -13.38
C ALA A 50 4.59 9.94 -14.12
N LEU A 51 5.52 9.18 -13.54
CA LEU A 51 6.80 8.85 -14.19
C LEU A 51 6.59 8.01 -15.44
N LEU A 52 5.72 6.99 -15.37
CA LEU A 52 5.34 6.19 -16.54
C LEU A 52 4.72 7.06 -17.63
N VAL A 53 3.81 7.96 -17.27
CA VAL A 53 3.18 8.88 -18.21
C VAL A 53 4.20 9.82 -18.84
N ILE A 54 5.21 10.31 -18.11
CA ILE A 54 6.26 11.16 -18.69
C ILE A 54 7.13 10.35 -19.65
N LEU A 55 7.55 9.14 -19.26
CA LEU A 55 8.38 8.26 -20.08
C LEU A 55 7.68 7.78 -21.35
N GLU A 56 6.36 7.54 -21.30
CA GLU A 56 5.56 7.09 -22.45
C GLU A 56 5.22 8.25 -23.41
N ARG A 57 5.52 9.49 -23.01
CA ARG A 57 5.34 10.70 -23.84
C ARG A 57 6.64 11.13 -24.55
N GLU A 58 7.74 10.42 -24.33
CA GLU A 58 8.96 10.44 -25.17
C GLU A 58 8.93 9.31 -26.21
#